data_AF-W1YN75-F1
#
_entry.id   AF-W1YN75-F1
#
_cell.length_a   1.000
_cell.length_b   1.000
_cell.length_c   1.000
_cell.angle_alpha   90.00
_cell.angle_beta   90.00
_cell.angle_gamma   90.00
#
_symmetry.space_group_name_H-M   'P 1'
#
loop_
_entity.id
_entity.type
_entity.pdbx_description
1 polymer ?
#
loop_
_entity_poly.entity_id
_entity_poly.type
_entity_poly.pdbx_seq_one_letter_code
_entity_poly.pdbx_strand_id
1 'polypeptide(L)' 'TFDMCAQLGSEVNDAFTMDGDKITTTTNNSGGIQGGITNGLPLVMQVGIKPTPSIYKEQHSVSLSQKE' A
#
# COMPACT_ATOMS: atom_id res chain seq x y z
N THR A 1 -6.03 -2.43 -1.29
CA THR A 1 -6.99 -2.66 -0.19
C THR A 1 -6.22 -3.29 0.94
N PHE A 2 -6.50 -2.92 2.19
CA PHE A 2 -5.85 -3.50 3.38
C PHE A 2 -6.35 -4.92 3.70
N ASP A 3 -7.00 -5.59 2.74
CA ASP A 3 -7.61 -6.92 2.88
C ASP A 3 -6.61 -8.01 3.28
N MET A 4 -5.34 -7.84 2.93
CA MET A 4 -4.27 -8.75 3.33
C MET A 4 -4.12 -8.85 4.86
N CYS A 5 -4.45 -7.79 5.60
CA CYS A 5 -4.40 -7.78 7.06
C CYS A 5 -5.43 -8.72 7.71
N ALA A 6 -6.44 -9.17 6.96
CA ALA A 6 -7.48 -10.07 7.43
C ALA A 6 -7.24 -11.54 7.04
N GLN A 7 -6.14 -11.85 6.34
CA GLN A 7 -5.85 -13.19 5.85
C GLN A 7 -4.81 -13.92 6.72
N LEU A 8 -4.78 -15.24 6.63
CA LEU A 8 -3.77 -16.06 7.29
C LEU A 8 -2.44 -15.97 6.55
N GLY A 9 -1.32 -16.12 7.28
CA GLY A 9 0.01 -16.17 6.66
C GLY A 9 0.13 -17.27 5.59
N SER A 10 -0.56 -18.40 5.78
CA SER A 10 -0.62 -19.49 4.79
C SER A 10 -1.28 -19.11 3.46
N GLU A 11 -2.09 -18.05 3.44
CA GLU A 11 -2.83 -17.59 2.26
C GLU A 11 -2.06 -16.50 1.50
N VAL A 12 -1.25 -15.70 2.21
CA VAL A 12 -0.57 -14.51 1.66
C VAL A 12 0.94 -14.66 1.51
N ASN A 13 1.52 -15.78 1.92
CA ASN A 13 2.96 -16.01 1.76
C ASN A 13 3.37 -16.14 0.28
N ASP A 14 4.43 -15.43 -0.08
CA ASP A 14 5.05 -15.53 -1.40
C ASP A 14 6.05 -16.71 -1.40
N ALA A 15 5.62 -17.90 -1.85
CA ALA A 15 6.49 -19.07 -1.89
C ALA A 15 7.57 -18.92 -2.97
N PHE A 16 8.84 -19.13 -2.60
CA PHE A 16 9.98 -19.08 -3.52
C PHE A 16 9.95 -20.21 -4.55
N THR A 17 10.35 -19.90 -5.77
CA THR A 17 10.48 -20.83 -6.90
C THR A 17 11.65 -20.42 -7.80
N MET A 18 11.99 -21.28 -8.76
CA MET A 18 13.04 -21.04 -9.76
C MET A 18 12.43 -20.72 -11.12
N ASP A 19 12.93 -19.68 -11.76
CA ASP A 19 12.72 -19.35 -13.18
C ASP A 19 14.08 -19.43 -13.89
N GLY A 20 14.38 -20.61 -14.45
CA GLY A 20 15.72 -20.95 -14.90
C GLY A 20 16.72 -20.91 -13.73
N ASP A 21 17.73 -20.06 -13.84
CA ASP A 21 18.76 -19.84 -12.80
C ASP A 21 18.41 -18.72 -11.82
N LYS A 22 17.22 -18.10 -11.93
CA LYS A 22 16.80 -16.98 -11.11
C LYS A 22 15.82 -17.42 -10.03
N ILE A 23 16.08 -17.03 -8.78
CA ILE A 23 15.11 -17.16 -7.68
C ILE A 23 14.01 -16.08 -7.86
N THR A 24 12.76 -16.52 -7.78
CA THR A 24 11.55 -15.67 -7.82
C THR A 24 10.51 -16.21 -6.83
N THR A 25 9.32 -15.62 -6.76
CA THR A 25 8.20 -16.17 -5.99
C THR A 25 6.99 -16.46 -6.89
N THR A 26 6.14 -17.38 -6.45
CA THR A 26 4.94 -17.82 -7.17
C THR A 26 3.84 -16.75 -7.23
N THR A 27 3.83 -15.84 -6.26
CA THR A 27 2.91 -14.71 -6.12
C THR A 27 3.68 -13.46 -5.70
N ASN A 28 3.04 -12.29 -5.76
CA ASN A 28 3.64 -11.01 -5.36
C ASN A 28 2.73 -10.29 -4.35
N ASN A 29 2.29 -11.00 -3.32
CA ASN A 29 1.46 -10.48 -2.24
C ASN A 29 2.20 -9.39 -1.47
N SER A 30 3.51 -9.55 -1.25
CA SER A 30 4.38 -8.54 -0.63
C SER A 30 4.54 -7.25 -1.46
N GLY A 31 4.01 -7.19 -2.68
CA GLY A 31 4.06 -6.00 -3.54
C GLY A 31 5.49 -5.59 -3.92
N GLY A 32 6.39 -6.56 -4.00
CA GLY A 32 7.79 -6.37 -4.33
C GLY A 32 8.68 -5.96 -3.15
N ILE A 33 8.16 -5.92 -1.92
CA ILE A 33 8.88 -5.51 -0.70
C ILE A 33 8.72 -6.56 0.40
N GLN A 34 9.82 -7.22 0.79
CA GLN A 34 9.84 -8.18 1.89
C GLN A 34 10.84 -7.74 2.96
N GLY A 35 10.41 -7.67 4.22
CA GLY A 35 11.27 -7.20 5.32
C GLY A 35 11.78 -5.77 5.16
N GLY A 36 11.09 -4.92 4.38
CA GLY A 36 11.52 -3.56 4.08
C GLY A 36 12.55 -3.42 2.96
N ILE A 37 12.87 -4.51 2.25
CA ILE A 37 13.84 -4.55 1.15
C ILE A 37 13.12 -4.99 -0.13
N THR A 38 13.52 -4.44 -1.28
CA THR A 38 12.99 -4.87 -2.57
C THR A 38 13.43 -6.29 -2.89
N ASN A 39 12.51 -7.15 -3.34
CA ASN A 39 12.80 -8.57 -3.59
C ASN A 39 13.00 -8.92 -5.09
N GLY A 40 13.04 -7.90 -5.96
CA GLY A 40 13.26 -8.06 -7.40
C GLY A 40 12.00 -8.30 -8.23
N LEU A 41 10.82 -8.40 -7.60
CA LEU A 41 9.52 -8.38 -8.28
C LEU A 41 9.02 -6.95 -8.50
N PRO A 42 7.99 -6.74 -9.36
CA PRO A 42 7.39 -5.43 -9.55
C PRO A 42 6.94 -4.81 -8.22
N LEU A 43 7.26 -3.52 -8.04
CA LEU A 43 6.76 -2.73 -6.92
C LEU A 43 5.28 -2.39 -7.17
N VAL A 44 4.40 -2.88 -6.29
CA VAL A 44 2.97 -2.66 -6.39
C VAL A 44 2.49 -1.90 -5.16
N MET A 45 1.94 -0.70 -5.38
CA MET A 45 1.43 0.15 -4.32
C MET A 45 0.03 0.66 -4.66
N GLN A 46 -0.83 0.71 -3.65
CA GLN A 46 -2.15 1.34 -3.76
C GLN A 46 -2.15 2.59 -2.89
N VAL A 47 -2.47 3.73 -3.49
CA VAL A 47 -2.45 5.04 -2.83
C VAL A 47 -3.85 5.61 -2.82
N GLY A 48 -4.35 5.91 -1.61
CA GLY A 48 -5.57 6.67 -1.43
C GLY A 48 -5.29 8.15 -1.61
N ILE A 49 -5.93 8.79 -2.60
CA ILE A 49 -5.86 10.23 -2.80
C ILE A 49 -7.18 10.83 -2.32
N LYS A 50 -7.12 11.70 -1.31
CA LYS A 50 -8.31 12.42 -0.85
C LYS A 50 -8.85 13.34 -1.96
N PRO A 51 -10.16 13.62 -2.00
CA PRO A 51 -10.70 14.64 -2.90
C PRO A 51 -10.06 16.01 -2.67
N THR A 52 -10.00 16.82 -3.73
CA THR A 52 -9.50 18.19 -3.66
C THR A 52 -10.33 18.98 -2.63
N PRO A 53 -9.69 19.61 -1.63
CA PRO A 53 -10.40 20.27 -0.54
C PRO A 53 -11.10 21.57 -0.97
N SER A 54 -10.63 22.18 -2.06
CA SER A 54 -11.17 23.43 -2.60
C SER A 54 -12.48 23.17 -3.36
N ILE A 55 -13.59 23.24 -2.63
CA ILE A 55 -14.95 23.10 -3.16
C ILE A 55 -15.79 24.34 -2.83
N TYR A 56 -16.86 24.58 -3.56
CA TYR A 56 -17.78 25.72 -3.35
C TYR A 56 -18.64 25.63 -2.08
N LYS A 57 -18.36 24.67 -1.20
CA LYS A 57 -19.12 24.43 0.03
C LYS A 57 -18.31 24.93 1.22
N GLU A 58 -18.86 25.88 1.95
CA GLU A 58 -18.28 26.35 3.22
C GLU A 58 -18.03 25.17 4.17
N GLN A 59 -16.86 25.16 4.80
CA GLN A 59 -16.44 24.15 5.77
C GLN A 59 -16.17 24.85 7.10
N HIS A 60 -16.53 24.22 8.21
CA HIS A 60 -16.19 24.73 9.52
C HIS A 60 -14.67 24.78 9.70
N SER A 61 -14.17 25.93 10.15
CA SER A 61 -12.75 26.17 10.42
C SER A 61 -12.63 27.17 11.58
N VAL A 62 -11.41 27.32 12.07
CA VAL A 62 -11.03 28.37 13.01
C VAL A 62 -10.50 29.58 12.26
N SER A 63 -10.69 30.78 12.82
CA SER A 63 -10.04 32.00 12.37
C SER A 63 -8.80 32.25 13.21
N LEU A 64 -7.62 32.34 12.60
CA LEU A 64 -6.38 32.59 13.34
C LEU A 64 -6.32 34.01 13.94
N SER A 65 -7.08 34.96 13.39
CA SER A 65 -7.16 36.35 13.86
C SER A 65 -8.26 36.59 14.89
N GLN A 66 -9.27 35.70 14.97
CA GLN A 66 -10.32 35.76 15.98
C GLN A 66 -10.19 34.53 16.86
N LYS A 67 -9.37 34.67 17.91
CA LYS A 67 -9.20 33.68 18.98
C LYS A 67 -10.25 33.92 20.05
N GLU A 68 -11.48 33.47 19.79
CA GLU A 68 -12.49 33.25 20.85
C GLU A 68 -12.68 31.75 21.06
#